data_AF-A0A3D4H7B7-F1
#
_entry.id   AF-A0A3D4H7B7-F1
#
_cell.length_a   1.000
_cell.length_b   1.000
_cell.length_c   1.000
_cell.angle_alpha   90.00
_cell.angle_beta   90.00
_cell.angle_gamma   90.00
#
_symmetry.space_group_name_H-M   'P 1'
#
loop_
_entity.id
_entity.type
_entity.pdbx_description
1 polymer ?
#
loop_
_entity_poly.entity_id
_entity_poly.type
_entity_poly.pdbx_seq_one_letter_code
_entity_poly.pdbx_strand_id
1 'polypeptide(L)'
;MKAVSRVAASGDRRSNRELAIRGRRKRRSCPYSSASLFPLPAVKAIATGIVAFIFAPLVSLSQEKIVVLTFDDAVKSHRTFVAPYLKELGFGATFFVTYRWMEDQDNFMTWEDIKEIHELGFEIGNHTWTHRDMGDPQNVHILAGE
;
A
#
# COMPACT_ATOMS: atom_id res chain seq x y z
N MET A 1 28.66 -2.49 -33.89
CA MET A 1 27.66 -1.82 -34.75
C MET A 1 26.60 -1.19 -33.85
N LYS A 2 26.53 0.15 -33.81
CA LYS A 2 25.56 0.93 -33.02
C LYS A 2 24.27 1.09 -33.82
N ALA A 3 23.10 0.91 -33.19
CA ALA A 3 21.83 1.41 -33.70
C ALA A 3 21.16 2.24 -32.58
N VAL A 4 21.16 3.55 -32.78
CA VAL A 4 20.52 4.58 -31.96
C VAL A 4 19.21 4.93 -32.65
N SER A 5 18.07 4.76 -31.98
CA SER A 5 16.79 5.28 -32.47
C SER A 5 16.53 6.66 -31.87
N ARG A 6 16.17 7.61 -32.74
CA ARG A 6 16.08 9.05 -32.47
C ARG A 6 14.71 9.44 -31.91
N VAL A 7 14.79 10.38 -30.96
CA VAL A 7 13.73 11.24 -30.45
C VAL A 7 13.22 12.19 -31.53
N ALA A 8 11.91 12.40 -31.60
CA ALA A 8 11.27 13.52 -32.30
C ALA A 8 10.12 14.07 -31.43
N ALA A 9 10.28 15.28 -30.91
CA ALA A 9 9.18 16.10 -30.41
C ALA A 9 9.44 17.55 -30.84
N SER A 10 8.61 18.02 -31.76
CA SER A 10 8.57 19.36 -32.33
C SER A 10 7.89 20.36 -31.38
N GLY A 11 8.23 21.65 -31.52
CA GLY A 11 7.80 22.81 -30.70
C GLY A 11 6.29 23.11 -30.69
N ASP A 12 5.77 24.24 -30.22
CA ASP A 12 6.31 25.57 -29.94
C ASP A 12 5.38 26.29 -28.92
N ARG A 13 5.81 27.47 -28.47
CA ARG A 13 5.33 28.36 -27.41
C ARG A 13 4.01 29.10 -27.70
N ARG A 14 3.47 29.66 -26.60
CA ARG A 14 2.64 30.89 -26.46
C ARG A 14 1.21 30.83 -27.05
N SER A 15 0.23 31.07 -26.20
CA SER A 15 -0.43 32.38 -26.04
C SER A 15 -1.73 32.24 -25.23
N ASN A 16 -2.38 33.37 -24.97
CA ASN A 16 -3.14 33.69 -23.78
C ASN A 16 -4.59 34.05 -24.17
N ARG A 17 -5.55 33.85 -23.25
CA ARG A 17 -6.87 34.52 -23.13
C ARG A 17 -8.04 34.11 -24.05
N GLU A 18 -9.09 33.60 -23.40
CA GLU A 18 -10.51 33.94 -23.65
C GLU A 18 -11.30 33.56 -22.38
N LEU A 19 -11.54 34.49 -21.43
CA LEU A 19 -12.74 35.33 -21.31
C LEU A 19 -14.07 34.64 -21.66
N ALA A 20 -14.74 34.08 -20.65
CA ALA A 20 -16.19 33.92 -20.66
C ALA A 20 -16.78 34.40 -19.33
N ILE A 21 -17.76 35.28 -19.48
CA ILE A 21 -18.35 36.18 -18.51
C ILE A 21 -19.71 35.61 -18.04
N ARG A 22 -20.09 35.94 -16.79
CA ARG A 22 -21.45 36.00 -16.18
C ARG A 22 -22.08 34.72 -15.64
N GLY A 23 -22.40 34.75 -14.34
CA GLY A 23 -23.30 33.79 -13.69
C GLY A 23 -23.58 34.04 -12.20
N ARG A 24 -24.04 35.26 -11.87
CA ARG A 24 -24.54 35.79 -10.59
C ARG A 24 -25.00 34.73 -9.54
N ARG A 25 -24.26 34.61 -8.42
CA ARG A 25 -24.73 34.00 -7.15
C ARG A 25 -25.97 34.74 -6.64
N LYS A 26 -27.09 34.04 -6.43
CA LYS A 26 -28.14 34.44 -5.47
C LYS A 26 -28.36 33.31 -4.49
N ARG A 27 -27.88 33.50 -3.26
CA ARG A 27 -28.36 32.81 -2.07
C ARG A 27 -29.87 33.03 -1.98
N ARG A 28 -30.64 31.97 -1.79
CA ARG A 28 -31.99 32.05 -1.23
C ARG A 28 -32.12 30.97 -0.17
N SER A 29 -32.20 31.45 1.06
CA SER A 29 -32.74 30.76 2.22
C SER A 29 -34.19 30.35 1.95
N CYS A 30 -34.56 29.13 2.30
CA CYS A 30 -35.95 28.72 2.45
C CYS A 30 -36.24 28.50 3.92
N PRO A 31 -37.18 29.25 4.53
CA PRO A 31 -37.76 28.88 5.80
C PRO A 31 -39.18 28.30 5.62
N TYR A 32 -39.47 27.33 6.50
CA TYR A 32 -40.75 27.09 7.17
C TYR A 32 -41.66 25.93 6.74
N SER A 33 -42.15 25.25 7.80
CA SER A 33 -43.33 24.38 7.94
C SER A 33 -43.33 23.02 7.23
N SER A 34 -43.76 21.92 7.84
CA SER A 34 -44.37 21.68 9.15
C SER A 34 -44.39 20.17 9.38
N ALA A 35 -44.30 19.77 10.64
CA ALA A 35 -44.44 18.39 11.08
C ALA A 35 -45.73 17.74 10.55
N SER A 36 -45.61 16.55 9.96
CA SER A 36 -46.72 15.61 9.83
C SER A 36 -46.40 14.39 10.69
N LEU A 37 -47.11 14.33 11.82
CA LEU A 37 -47.23 13.18 12.70
C LEU A 37 -48.06 12.12 11.94
N PHE A 38 -47.45 11.01 11.55
CA PHE A 38 -48.20 9.80 11.20
C PHE A 38 -48.06 8.79 12.35
N PRO A 39 -49.17 8.27 12.90
CA PRO A 39 -49.12 7.29 13.96
C PRO A 39 -48.62 5.95 13.41
N LEU A 40 -47.68 5.34 14.14
CA LEU A 40 -47.20 3.99 13.90
C LEU A 40 -48.36 2.98 14.09
N PRO A 41 -48.63 2.06 13.16
CA PRO A 41 -49.30 0.83 13.52
C PRO A 41 -48.30 -0.01 14.32
N ALA A 42 -48.55 -0.11 15.62
CA ALA A 42 -48.04 -1.20 16.44
C ALA A 42 -48.46 -2.55 15.84
N VAL A 43 -47.68 -3.59 16.16
CA VAL A 43 -47.91 -5.01 15.84
C VAL A 43 -47.40 -5.46 14.47
N LYS A 44 -46.11 -5.84 14.43
CA LYS A 44 -45.57 -7.03 13.73
C LYS A 44 -44.09 -7.23 14.11
N ALA A 45 -43.83 -7.31 15.41
CA ALA A 45 -42.65 -8.02 15.90
C ALA A 45 -43.05 -9.49 16.09
N ILE A 46 -42.07 -10.39 16.01
CA ILE A 46 -42.19 -11.85 16.27
C ILE A 46 -42.61 -12.69 15.04
N ALA A 47 -41.75 -12.77 14.01
CA ALA A 47 -41.66 -13.97 13.15
C ALA A 47 -40.41 -14.00 12.25
N THR A 48 -39.78 -12.86 11.96
CA THR A 48 -38.61 -12.79 11.06
C THR A 48 -37.26 -13.03 11.74
N GLY A 49 -37.21 -13.06 13.07
CA GLY A 49 -35.94 -13.21 13.82
C GLY A 49 -35.40 -14.64 13.91
N ILE A 50 -36.22 -15.66 13.63
CA ILE A 50 -35.83 -17.07 13.83
C ILE A 50 -35.19 -17.66 12.55
N VAL A 51 -35.61 -17.23 11.36
CA VAL A 51 -35.11 -17.80 10.10
C VAL A 51 -33.67 -17.38 9.79
N ALA A 52 -33.26 -16.17 10.18
CA ALA A 52 -31.90 -15.68 9.95
C ALA A 52 -30.83 -16.36 10.81
N PHE A 53 -31.22 -17.01 11.91
CA PHE A 53 -30.27 -17.66 12.83
C PHE A 53 -29.89 -19.09 12.40
N ILE A 54 -30.71 -19.72 11.55
CA ILE A 54 -30.47 -21.10 11.06
C ILE A 54 -29.44 -21.13 9.91
N PHE A 55 -29.12 -19.98 9.33
CA PHE A 55 -28.15 -19.83 8.24
C PHE A 55 -26.85 -19.13 8.68
N ALA A 56 -26.48 -19.20 9.97
CA ALA A 56 -25.08 -18.97 10.31
C ALA A 56 -24.28 -20.05 9.58
N PRO A 57 -23.41 -19.71 8.60
CA PRO A 57 -22.46 -20.70 8.14
C PRO A 57 -21.70 -21.13 9.39
N LEU A 58 -21.69 -22.44 9.64
CA LEU A 58 -20.70 -23.05 10.50
C LEU A 58 -19.36 -22.68 9.88
N VAL A 59 -18.83 -21.51 10.28
CA VAL A 59 -17.50 -21.05 9.92
C VAL A 59 -16.61 -22.19 10.38
N SER A 60 -16.12 -22.94 9.40
CA SER A 60 -15.22 -24.03 9.65
C SER A 60 -14.08 -23.44 10.45
N LEU A 61 -13.96 -23.83 11.72
CA LEU A 61 -12.76 -23.63 12.53
C LEU A 61 -11.64 -24.55 12.00
N SER A 62 -11.47 -24.60 10.67
CA SER A 62 -10.23 -25.03 10.06
C SER A 62 -9.19 -24.10 10.66
N GLN A 63 -8.29 -24.65 11.47
CA GLN A 63 -7.21 -23.87 12.04
C GLN A 63 -6.54 -23.09 10.91
N GLU A 64 -6.67 -21.76 10.94
CA GLU A 64 -6.13 -20.95 9.87
C GLU A 64 -4.62 -21.17 9.83
N LYS A 65 -4.16 -21.73 8.72
CA LYS A 65 -2.73 -21.93 8.49
C LYS A 65 -2.17 -20.61 8.01
N ILE A 66 -1.73 -19.80 8.95
CA ILE A 66 -1.10 -18.52 8.66
C ILE A 66 0.32 -18.79 8.17
N VAL A 67 0.67 -18.21 7.03
CA VAL A 67 2.02 -18.22 6.47
C VAL A 67 2.51 -16.78 6.41
N VAL A 68 3.73 -16.55 6.89
CA VAL A 68 4.41 -15.25 6.83
C VAL A 68 5.55 -15.36 5.83
N LEU A 69 5.58 -14.48 4.85
CA LEU A 69 6.62 -14.42 3.82
C LEU A 69 7.65 -13.36 4.20
N THR A 70 8.90 -13.79 4.37
CA THR A 70 10.02 -12.93 4.72
C THR A 70 11.16 -13.08 3.72
N PHE A 71 11.84 -11.98 3.42
CA PHE A 71 12.92 -11.92 2.45
C PHE A 71 14.09 -11.14 3.02
N ASP A 72 15.29 -11.74 3.02
CA ASP A 72 16.48 -11.19 3.67
C ASP A 72 17.47 -10.58 2.66
N ASP A 73 18.54 -9.95 3.12
CA ASP A 73 19.67 -9.42 2.33
C ASP A 73 19.40 -8.31 1.32
N ALA A 74 18.15 -7.97 1.02
CA ALA A 74 17.82 -6.93 0.04
C ALA A 74 18.39 -7.16 -1.39
N VAL A 75 18.38 -8.40 -1.90
CA VAL A 75 18.84 -8.69 -3.27
C VAL A 75 17.95 -8.04 -4.34
N LYS A 76 18.53 -7.68 -5.50
CA LYS A 76 17.84 -6.95 -6.58
C LYS A 76 16.58 -7.65 -7.10
N SER A 77 16.60 -8.99 -7.12
CA SER A 77 15.47 -9.81 -7.56
C SER A 77 14.20 -9.61 -6.72
N HIS A 78 14.33 -9.15 -5.47
CA HIS A 78 13.20 -8.81 -4.62
C HIS A 78 12.38 -7.67 -5.21
N ARG A 79 13.04 -6.63 -5.71
CA ARG A 79 12.37 -5.51 -6.38
C ARG A 79 11.86 -5.88 -7.77
N THR A 80 12.66 -6.60 -8.57
CA THR A 80 12.36 -6.81 -9.99
C THR A 80 11.33 -7.91 -10.24
N PHE A 81 11.31 -8.95 -9.41
CA PHE A 81 10.42 -10.10 -9.59
C PHE A 81 9.46 -10.27 -8.41
N VAL A 82 9.98 -10.39 -7.18
CA VAL A 82 9.17 -10.83 -6.03
C VAL A 82 8.07 -9.82 -5.67
N ALA A 83 8.41 -8.54 -5.46
CA ALA A 83 7.45 -7.53 -5.02
C ALA A 83 6.29 -7.32 -6.01
N PRO A 84 6.52 -7.21 -7.34
CA PRO A 84 5.44 -7.16 -8.33
C PRO A 84 4.54 -8.40 -8.29
N TYR A 85 5.10 -9.61 -8.23
CA TYR A 85 4.30 -10.85 -8.20
C TYR A 85 3.47 -10.97 -6.92
N LEU A 86 4.05 -10.67 -5.76
CA LEU A 86 3.31 -10.68 -4.50
C LEU A 86 2.16 -9.67 -4.53
N LYS A 87 2.39 -8.49 -5.13
CA LYS A 87 1.35 -7.47 -5.27
C LYS A 87 0.21 -7.92 -6.17
N GLU A 88 0.53 -8.56 -7.30
CA GLU A 88 -0.47 -9.13 -8.22
C GLU A 88 -1.32 -10.21 -7.56
N LEU A 89 -0.68 -11.06 -6.75
CA LEU A 89 -1.34 -12.14 -6.02
C LEU A 89 -2.06 -11.67 -4.74
N GLY A 90 -1.89 -10.41 -4.35
CA GLY A 90 -2.51 -9.83 -3.15
C GLY A 90 -1.90 -10.33 -1.83
N PHE A 91 -0.66 -10.83 -1.84
CA PHE A 91 0.04 -11.27 -0.64
C PHE A 91 0.79 -10.13 0.05
N GLY A 92 0.84 -10.19 1.38
CA GLY A 92 1.75 -9.38 2.19
C GLY A 92 3.10 -10.08 2.37
N ALA A 93 4.15 -9.29 2.58
CA ALA A 93 5.49 -9.77 2.90
C ALA A 93 6.31 -8.71 3.63
N THR A 94 7.34 -9.16 4.33
CA THR A 94 8.30 -8.33 5.04
C THR A 94 9.70 -8.49 4.43
N PHE A 95 10.35 -7.39 4.07
CA PHE A 95 11.69 -7.39 3.50
C PHE A 95 12.70 -6.89 4.54
N PHE A 96 13.61 -7.74 4.96
CA PHE A 96 14.68 -7.43 5.88
C PHE A 96 15.90 -6.92 5.11
N VAL A 97 16.29 -5.67 5.38
CA VAL A 97 17.31 -4.94 4.62
C VAL A 97 18.62 -4.84 5.40
N THR A 98 19.73 -5.16 4.75
CA THR A 98 21.09 -4.97 5.26
C THR A 98 21.78 -3.78 4.59
N TYR A 99 22.39 -2.90 5.37
CA TYR A 99 23.10 -1.74 4.83
C TYR A 99 24.36 -2.10 4.02
N ARG A 100 25.15 -3.06 4.48
CA ARG A 100 26.43 -3.49 3.88
C ARG A 100 26.38 -3.73 2.37
N TRP A 101 25.26 -4.17 1.85
CA TRP A 101 25.12 -4.56 0.45
C TRP A 101 24.78 -3.40 -0.48
N MET A 102 24.38 -2.25 0.06
CA MET A 102 23.83 -1.12 -0.72
C MET A 102 24.86 -0.40 -1.60
N GLU A 103 26.16 -0.65 -1.39
CA GLU A 103 27.21 -0.14 -2.29
C GLU A 103 27.21 -0.88 -3.65
N ASP A 104 26.76 -2.14 -3.69
CA ASP A 104 26.65 -2.95 -4.91
C ASP A 104 25.23 -2.87 -5.48
N GLN A 105 25.05 -1.93 -6.41
CA GLN A 105 23.76 -1.65 -7.04
C GLN A 105 23.37 -2.65 -8.15
N ASP A 106 24.31 -3.49 -8.59
CA ASP A 106 24.08 -4.49 -9.64
C ASP A 106 23.38 -5.72 -9.05
N ASN A 107 23.80 -6.14 -7.85
CA ASN A 107 23.27 -7.35 -7.20
C ASN A 107 22.23 -7.05 -6.11
N PHE A 108 22.26 -5.86 -5.50
CA PHE A 108 21.41 -5.50 -4.38
C PHE A 108 20.57 -4.25 -4.63
N MET A 109 19.54 -4.09 -3.81
CA MET A 109 18.59 -2.99 -3.89
C MET A 109 19.20 -1.69 -3.37
N THR A 110 18.87 -0.59 -4.06
CA THR A 110 19.20 0.75 -3.56
C THR A 110 18.13 1.25 -2.58
N TRP A 111 18.39 2.38 -1.92
CA TRP A 111 17.39 3.02 -1.06
C TRP A 111 16.13 3.44 -1.82
N GLU A 112 16.26 3.80 -3.09
CA GLU A 112 15.14 4.10 -3.98
C GLU A 112 14.30 2.84 -4.24
N ASP A 113 14.93 1.69 -4.53
CA ASP A 113 14.24 0.42 -4.70
C ASP A 113 13.45 0.03 -3.42
N ILE A 114 14.06 0.23 -2.24
CA ILE A 114 13.43 -0.04 -0.94
C ILE A 114 12.24 0.87 -0.70
N LYS A 115 12.37 2.17 -1.03
CA LYS A 115 11.27 3.12 -0.96
C LYS A 115 10.11 2.70 -1.86
N GLU A 116 10.39 2.25 -3.08
CA GLU A 116 9.36 1.75 -3.99
C GLU A 116 8.66 0.50 -3.45
N ILE A 117 9.40 -0.45 -2.86
CA ILE A 117 8.81 -1.62 -2.20
C ILE A 117 7.88 -1.21 -1.06
N HIS A 118 8.29 -0.23 -0.25
CA HIS A 118 7.44 0.29 0.82
C HIS A 118 6.18 0.96 0.28
N GLU A 119 6.29 1.75 -0.80
CA GLU A 119 5.15 2.38 -1.48
C GLU A 119 4.17 1.35 -2.10
N LEU A 120 4.65 0.15 -2.46
CA LEU A 120 3.79 -0.97 -2.87
C LEU A 120 2.96 -1.57 -1.72
N GLY A 121 3.27 -1.21 -0.47
CA GLY A 121 2.56 -1.62 0.74
C GLY A 121 3.21 -2.78 1.50
N PHE A 122 4.49 -3.07 1.22
CA PHE A 122 5.25 -4.10 1.95
C PHE A 122 5.95 -3.52 3.17
N GLU A 123 6.17 -4.37 4.17
CA GLU A 123 6.88 -4.01 5.40
C GLU A 123 8.39 -4.09 5.20
N ILE A 124 9.14 -3.16 5.80
CA ILE A 124 10.61 -3.13 5.77
C ILE A 124 11.15 -3.37 7.18
N GLY A 125 11.98 -4.40 7.33
CA GLY A 125 12.67 -4.76 8.56
C GLY A 125 14.19 -4.53 8.48
N ASN A 126 14.86 -4.57 9.63
CA ASN A 126 16.32 -4.48 9.72
C ASN A 126 16.97 -5.87 9.69
N HIS A 127 17.98 -6.06 8.83
CA HIS A 127 18.80 -7.27 8.78
C HIS A 127 20.26 -6.98 9.14
N THR A 128 20.46 -6.19 10.20
CA THR A 128 21.73 -5.67 10.68
C THR A 128 22.44 -4.69 9.73
N TRP A 129 23.45 -3.99 10.26
CA TRP A 129 24.26 -3.08 9.44
C TRP A 129 25.29 -3.82 8.58
N THR A 130 25.93 -4.84 9.14
CA THR A 130 27.13 -5.48 8.57
C THR A 130 26.95 -6.95 8.15
N HIS A 131 25.76 -7.53 8.37
CA HIS A 131 25.49 -8.96 8.13
C HIS A 131 26.53 -9.87 8.82
N ARG A 132 26.86 -9.54 10.07
CA ARG A 132 27.74 -10.36 10.90
C ARG A 132 26.95 -11.37 11.69
N ASP A 133 27.61 -12.47 12.02
CA ASP A 133 27.06 -13.46 12.94
C ASP A 133 26.91 -12.85 14.33
N MET A 134 25.68 -12.78 14.80
CA MET A 134 25.30 -12.24 16.12
C MET A 134 25.47 -13.26 17.25
N GLY A 135 25.80 -14.52 16.93
CA GLY A 135 26.08 -15.57 17.92
C GLY A 135 27.48 -15.48 18.54
N ASP A 136 28.41 -14.76 17.92
CA ASP A 136 29.76 -14.55 18.43
C ASP A 136 29.89 -13.18 19.11
N PRO A 137 30.17 -13.11 20.43
CA PRO A 137 30.38 -11.85 21.15
C PRO A 137 31.53 -11.01 20.59
N GLN A 138 32.49 -11.61 19.88
CA GLN A 138 33.59 -10.86 19.26
C GLN A 138 33.14 -10.05 18.04
N ASN A 139 31.99 -10.39 17.46
CA ASN A 139 31.42 -9.68 16.31
C ASN A 139 30.66 -8.40 16.70
N VAL A 140 30.51 -8.13 18.00
CA VAL A 140 29.93 -6.89 18.52
C VAL A 140 30.88 -5.73 18.20
N HIS A 141 30.62 -5.04 17.09
CA HIS A 141 31.22 -3.74 16.84
C HIS A 141 30.41 -2.66 17.55
N ILE A 142 31.00 -2.08 18.59
CA ILE A 142 30.58 -0.78 19.09
C ILE A 142 30.97 0.23 18.00
N LEU A 143 29.97 0.76 17.29
CA LEU A 143 30.21 1.83 16.35
C LEU A 143 30.72 3.04 17.13
N ALA A 144 31.76 3.70 16.64
CA ALA A 144 32.31 4.90 17.28
C ALA A 144 31.24 6.00 17.25
N GLY A 145 30.46 6.13 18.32
CA GLY A 145 29.31 7.04 18.40
C GLY A 145 28.14 6.57 19.26
N GLU A 146 28.14 5.31 19.71
CA GLU A 146 27.23 4.82 20.77
C GLU A 146 27.87 4.88 22.16
#